data_AF-A0A195FPZ1-F1
#
_entry.id   AF-A0A195FPZ1-F1
#
_cell.length_a   1.000
_cell.length_b   1.000
_cell.length_c   1.000
_cell.angle_alpha   90.00
_cell.angle_beta   90.00
_cell.angle_gamma   90.00
#
_symmetry.space_group_name_H-M   'P 1'
#
loop_
_entity.id
_entity.type
_entity.pdbx_description
1 polymer ?
#
loop_
_entity_poly.entity_id
_entity_poly.type
_entity_poly.pdbx_seq_one_letter_code
_entity_poly.pdbx_strand_id
1 'polypeptide(L)'
;MYYGLTNFYQNHRRYVKSRDDNQLLGQLHESVSSDCEPFAYDKMNGEDTAIAPCGAIANSLFSDELTLYSAKHNGQVPLLRTGIAWPSDKNIKFRNPEGDLKEVFKNFAKPKNWTKHIWDLDPTNEENNGFQNEDLIVWMRTAALPTFRKLYRRIDHSQDGFKSGLVQGNYTLKVVYSFSVSSFYGKKKMILSTTSLLGGKNPFLGIAYIVVGSLCLLLGIGLLIIHIKCSKR
;
A
#
# COMPACT_ATOMS: atom_id res chain seq x y z
N MET A 1 -1.38 11.05 1.52
CA MET A 1 -2.78 10.61 1.33
C MET A 1 -2.80 9.10 1.29
N TYR A 2 -3.65 8.46 2.10
CA TYR A 2 -3.78 7.01 2.21
C TYR A 2 -5.20 6.59 1.87
N TYR A 3 -5.38 5.42 1.27
CA TYR A 3 -6.64 4.70 1.35
C TYR A 3 -6.57 3.67 2.49
N GLY A 4 -7.71 3.40 3.09
CA GLY A 4 -7.85 2.41 4.15
C GLY A 4 -8.99 1.45 3.86
N LEU A 5 -8.73 0.18 4.12
CA LEU A 5 -9.70 -0.90 4.02
C LEU A 5 -9.93 -1.49 5.40
N THR A 6 -11.15 -1.94 5.63
CA THR A 6 -11.57 -2.66 6.83
C THR A 6 -12.25 -3.94 6.42
N ASN A 7 -12.16 -4.96 7.28
CA ASN A 7 -12.65 -6.30 7.00
C ASN A 7 -12.04 -6.95 5.74
N PHE A 8 -10.76 -6.64 5.45
CA PHE A 8 -10.05 -7.19 4.30
C PHE A 8 -8.78 -7.94 4.76
N TYR A 9 -8.81 -9.26 4.71
CA TYR A 9 -7.81 -10.12 5.34
C TYR A 9 -6.62 -10.44 4.42
N GLN A 10 -5.73 -9.46 4.20
CA GLN A 10 -4.48 -9.69 3.44
C GLN A 10 -3.52 -10.68 4.12
N ASN A 11 -3.69 -10.93 5.41
CA ASN A 11 -2.84 -11.81 6.21
C ASN A 11 -3.26 -13.29 6.17
N HIS A 12 -4.31 -13.64 5.42
CA HIS A 12 -4.72 -15.03 5.28
C HIS A 12 -3.63 -15.84 4.56
N ARG A 13 -3.24 -17.01 5.11
CA ARG A 13 -2.10 -17.82 4.61
C ARG A 13 -2.12 -18.06 3.11
N ARG A 14 -3.28 -18.48 2.56
CA ARG A 14 -3.44 -18.73 1.11
C ARG A 14 -3.34 -17.44 0.29
N TYR A 15 -3.81 -16.32 0.82
CA TYR A 15 -3.73 -15.03 0.14
C TYR A 15 -2.28 -14.55 0.08
N VAL A 16 -1.56 -14.59 1.21
CA VAL A 16 -0.15 -14.14 1.31
C VAL A 16 0.78 -14.94 0.40
N LYS A 17 0.53 -16.25 0.27
CA LYS A 17 1.32 -17.13 -0.60
C LYS A 17 1.02 -16.93 -2.10
N SER A 18 -0.17 -16.44 -2.45
CA SER A 18 -0.63 -16.43 -3.84
C SER A 18 -0.03 -15.31 -4.66
N ARG A 19 1.22 -15.53 -5.09
CA ARG A 19 2.03 -14.71 -5.99
C ARG A 19 3.20 -15.54 -6.54
N ASP A 20 3.83 -15.06 -7.60
CA ASP A 20 5.08 -15.61 -8.14
C ASP A 20 6.19 -14.55 -8.05
N ASP A 21 7.14 -14.77 -7.14
CA ASP A 21 8.22 -13.80 -6.91
C ASP A 21 9.23 -13.75 -8.07
N ASN A 22 9.40 -14.84 -8.86
CA ASN A 22 10.26 -14.82 -10.06
C ASN A 22 9.62 -14.00 -11.18
N GLN A 23 8.30 -14.16 -11.36
CA GLN A 23 7.54 -13.35 -12.31
C GLN A 23 7.66 -11.85 -11.98
N LEU A 24 7.51 -11.47 -10.70
CA LEU A 24 7.63 -10.08 -10.24
C LEU A 24 9.05 -9.51 -10.38
N LEU A 25 10.07 -10.37 -10.51
CA LEU A 25 11.46 -10.00 -10.84
C LEU A 25 11.70 -9.89 -12.36
N GLY A 26 10.64 -9.99 -13.18
CA GLY A 26 10.73 -9.88 -14.63
C GLY A 26 11.12 -11.18 -15.34
N GLN A 27 11.18 -12.30 -14.63
CA GLN A 27 11.44 -13.62 -15.22
C GLN A 27 10.11 -14.24 -15.65
N LEU A 28 9.75 -13.99 -16.91
CA LEU A 28 8.47 -14.44 -17.47
C LEU A 28 8.58 -15.85 -18.04
N HIS A 29 7.70 -16.73 -17.56
CA HIS A 29 7.52 -18.09 -18.04
C HIS A 29 6.03 -18.39 -18.20
N GLU A 30 5.68 -19.25 -19.15
CA GLU A 30 4.29 -19.71 -19.34
C GLU A 30 3.84 -20.57 -18.15
N SER A 31 4.75 -21.33 -17.54
CA SER A 31 4.50 -22.08 -16.31
C SER A 31 4.74 -21.20 -15.08
N VAL A 32 3.67 -20.63 -14.53
CA VAL A 32 3.73 -19.85 -13.29
C VAL A 32 3.68 -20.73 -12.04
N SER A 33 4.11 -20.18 -10.90
CA SER A 33 4.07 -20.87 -9.60
C SER A 33 2.69 -21.44 -9.26
N SER A 34 2.66 -22.68 -8.77
CA SER A 34 1.43 -23.33 -8.26
C SER A 34 0.78 -22.59 -7.09
N ASP A 35 1.54 -21.74 -6.38
CA ASP A 35 0.99 -20.90 -5.31
C ASP A 35 0.01 -19.84 -5.86
N CYS A 36 0.10 -19.48 -7.14
CA CYS A 36 -0.81 -18.53 -7.78
C CYS A 36 -2.23 -19.05 -8.00
N GLU A 37 -2.49 -20.35 -7.86
CA GLU A 37 -3.83 -20.92 -8.06
C GLU A 37 -4.87 -20.34 -7.09
N PRO A 38 -6.12 -20.05 -7.53
CA PRO A 38 -6.70 -20.28 -8.86
C PRO A 38 -6.50 -19.12 -9.88
N PHE A 39 -5.56 -18.23 -9.61
CA PHE A 39 -5.27 -17.02 -10.39
C PHE A 39 -3.94 -17.13 -11.17
N ALA A 40 -3.56 -18.36 -11.52
CA ALA A 40 -2.39 -18.66 -12.33
C ALA A 40 -2.68 -18.46 -13.83
N TYR A 41 -3.84 -18.94 -14.28
CA TYR A 41 -4.22 -18.97 -15.69
C TYR A 41 -5.61 -18.35 -15.93
N ASP A 42 -5.80 -17.83 -17.13
CA ASP A 42 -7.09 -17.41 -17.67
C ASP A 42 -7.34 -18.08 -19.03
N LYS A 43 -8.60 -18.27 -19.40
CA LYS A 43 -8.94 -18.89 -20.68
C LYS A 43 -9.09 -17.83 -21.75
N MET A 44 -8.04 -17.62 -22.54
CA MET A 44 -8.07 -16.74 -23.70
C MET A 44 -8.25 -17.59 -24.95
N ASN A 45 -9.31 -17.34 -25.73
CA ASN A 45 -9.65 -18.11 -26.94
C ASN A 45 -9.80 -19.63 -26.73
N GLY A 46 -10.09 -20.07 -25.49
CA GLY A 46 -10.24 -21.49 -25.14
C GLY A 46 -8.94 -22.19 -24.71
N GLU A 47 -7.79 -21.50 -24.78
CA GLU A 47 -6.50 -21.99 -24.30
C GLU A 47 -6.13 -21.36 -22.95
N ASP A 48 -5.43 -22.11 -22.11
CA ASP A 48 -4.96 -21.62 -20.81
C ASP A 48 -3.76 -20.69 -21.02
N THR A 49 -3.97 -19.39 -20.79
CA THR A 49 -2.96 -18.34 -20.89
C THR A 49 -2.51 -17.91 -19.50
N ALA A 50 -1.20 -17.88 -19.27
CA ALA A 50 -0.63 -17.46 -18.00
C ALA A 50 -0.98 -15.99 -17.67
N ILE A 51 -1.35 -15.71 -16.42
CA ILE A 51 -1.66 -14.37 -15.95
C ILE A 51 -0.38 -13.66 -15.51
N ALA A 52 -0.20 -12.40 -15.89
CA ALA A 52 0.88 -11.54 -15.40
C ALA A 52 0.32 -10.18 -14.90
N PRO A 53 0.47 -9.84 -13.60
CA PRO A 53 0.97 -10.67 -12.48
C PRO A 53 -0.04 -11.73 -12.02
N CYS A 54 0.41 -12.97 -11.78
CA CYS A 54 -0.46 -14.01 -11.23
C CYS A 54 -0.73 -13.86 -9.73
N GLY A 55 -1.80 -14.51 -9.27
CA GLY A 55 -2.09 -14.68 -7.85
C GLY A 55 -3.16 -13.75 -7.27
N ALA A 56 -3.70 -14.16 -6.12
CA ALA A 56 -4.83 -13.49 -5.47
C ALA A 56 -4.51 -12.06 -5.01
N ILE A 57 -3.26 -11.82 -4.62
CA ILE A 57 -2.82 -10.49 -4.17
C ILE A 57 -2.94 -9.51 -5.32
N ALA A 58 -2.35 -9.83 -6.47
CA ALA A 58 -2.35 -8.93 -7.60
C ALA A 58 -3.74 -8.80 -8.22
N ASN A 59 -4.49 -9.91 -8.35
CA ASN A 59 -5.85 -9.88 -8.87
C ASN A 59 -6.79 -8.95 -8.09
N SER A 60 -6.60 -8.81 -6.78
CA SER A 60 -7.43 -7.94 -5.93
C SER A 60 -6.87 -6.52 -5.74
N LEU A 61 -6.05 -6.02 -6.68
CA LEU A 61 -5.50 -4.66 -6.64
C LEU A 61 -6.58 -3.60 -6.41
N PHE A 62 -6.31 -2.68 -5.48
CA PHE A 62 -7.18 -1.54 -5.21
C PHE A 62 -7.28 -0.64 -6.44
N SER A 63 -8.50 -0.43 -6.94
CA SER A 63 -8.75 0.18 -8.25
C SER A 63 -9.46 1.54 -8.22
N ASP A 64 -9.91 2.04 -7.05
CA ASP A 64 -10.57 3.35 -7.00
C ASP A 64 -9.58 4.47 -7.37
N GLU A 65 -10.08 5.49 -8.07
CA GLU A 65 -9.31 6.70 -8.35
C GLU A 65 -9.77 7.83 -7.41
N LEU A 66 -8.82 8.39 -6.66
CA LEU A 66 -9.09 9.42 -5.66
C LEU A 66 -8.43 10.74 -6.06
N THR A 67 -9.24 11.77 -6.31
CA THR A 67 -8.76 13.10 -6.68
C THR A 67 -9.21 14.12 -5.65
N LEU A 68 -8.30 15.00 -5.23
CA LEU A 68 -8.57 16.02 -4.22
C LEU A 68 -8.57 17.41 -4.87
N TYR A 69 -9.59 18.20 -4.62
CA TYR A 69 -9.73 19.57 -5.11
C TYR A 69 -9.72 20.56 -3.94
N SER A 70 -9.01 21.67 -4.11
CA SER A 70 -8.99 22.77 -3.14
C SER A 70 -9.90 23.90 -3.61
N ALA A 71 -10.88 24.27 -2.80
CA ALA A 71 -11.73 25.43 -3.10
C ALA A 71 -10.94 26.75 -3.06
N LYS A 72 -9.93 26.84 -2.19
CA LYS A 72 -9.11 28.05 -2.03
C LYS A 72 -8.19 28.32 -3.22
N HIS A 73 -7.61 27.26 -3.78
CA HIS A 73 -6.74 27.37 -4.97
C HIS A 73 -7.51 27.20 -6.29
N ASN A 74 -8.83 27.01 -6.23
CA ASN A 74 -9.70 26.75 -7.37
C ASN A 74 -9.14 25.69 -8.34
N GLY A 75 -8.62 24.58 -7.79
CA GLY A 75 -7.86 23.63 -8.59
C GLY A 75 -7.62 22.30 -7.88
N GLN A 76 -7.07 21.35 -8.64
CA GLN A 76 -6.69 20.05 -8.12
C GLN A 76 -5.45 20.19 -7.22
N VAL A 77 -5.46 19.50 -6.08
CA VAL A 77 -4.26 19.37 -5.24
C VAL A 77 -3.23 18.53 -6.00
N PRO A 78 -1.99 18.98 -6.13
CA PRO A 78 -0.97 18.24 -6.86
C PRO A 78 -0.59 16.98 -6.06
N LEU A 79 -0.88 15.82 -6.63
CA LEU A 79 -0.70 14.51 -6.01
C LEU A 79 0.32 13.70 -6.81
N LEU A 80 1.46 13.39 -6.20
CA LEU A 80 2.51 12.57 -6.77
C LEU A 80 2.12 11.08 -6.71
N ARG A 81 2.28 10.39 -7.85
CA ARG A 81 2.11 8.94 -8.00
C ARG A 81 3.37 8.15 -7.66
N THR A 82 4.52 8.81 -7.69
CA THR A 82 5.85 8.24 -7.43
C THR A 82 6.39 8.61 -6.05
N GLY A 83 7.43 7.91 -5.61
CA GLY A 83 8.02 8.10 -4.28
C GLY A 83 7.08 7.70 -3.13
N ILE A 84 6.18 6.74 -3.38
CA ILE A 84 5.25 6.13 -2.42
C ILE A 84 5.68 4.70 -2.03
N ALA A 85 6.40 4.00 -2.90
CA ALA A 85 7.01 2.70 -2.62
C ALA A 85 8.37 2.87 -1.95
N TRP A 86 8.86 1.78 -1.32
CA TRP A 86 10.20 1.79 -0.74
C TRP A 86 11.24 1.62 -1.85
N PRO A 87 12.37 2.34 -1.80
CA PRO A 87 13.42 2.20 -2.81
C PRO A 87 13.92 0.76 -2.98
N SER A 88 14.03 0.01 -1.88
CA SER A 88 14.40 -1.41 -1.91
C SER A 88 13.40 -2.27 -2.67
N ASP A 89 12.10 -2.01 -2.51
CA ASP A 89 11.08 -2.78 -3.22
C ASP A 89 11.14 -2.44 -4.72
N LYS A 90 11.21 -1.16 -5.06
CA LYS A 90 11.22 -0.68 -6.45
C LYS A 90 12.48 -1.07 -7.24
N ASN A 91 13.63 -1.10 -6.56
CA ASN A 91 14.93 -1.27 -7.23
C ASN A 91 15.48 -2.71 -7.16
N ILE A 92 15.00 -3.52 -6.22
CA ILE A 92 15.54 -4.88 -5.98
C ILE A 92 14.47 -5.95 -6.13
N LYS A 93 13.32 -5.76 -5.49
CA LYS A 93 12.29 -6.82 -5.36
C LYS A 93 11.36 -6.92 -6.56
N PHE A 94 11.10 -5.81 -7.24
CA PHE A 94 10.25 -5.75 -8.42
C PHE A 94 11.07 -5.24 -9.59
N ARG A 95 10.97 -5.92 -10.74
CA ARG A 95 11.71 -5.53 -11.93
C ARG A 95 10.90 -5.83 -13.17
N ASN A 96 10.86 -4.87 -14.09
CA ASN A 96 10.27 -5.10 -15.39
C ASN A 96 11.19 -6.01 -16.23
N PRO A 97 10.62 -6.88 -17.08
CA PRO A 97 11.40 -7.57 -18.10
C PRO A 97 12.01 -6.56 -19.09
N GLU A 98 13.09 -6.95 -19.75
CA GLU A 98 13.75 -6.11 -20.75
C GLU A 98 12.92 -6.02 -22.04
N GLY A 99 12.89 -4.83 -22.66
CA GLY A 99 12.16 -4.56 -23.91
C GLY A 99 10.88 -3.75 -23.71
N ASP A 100 10.10 -3.63 -24.79
CA ASP A 100 8.79 -2.96 -24.73
C ASP A 100 7.78 -3.81 -23.97
N LEU A 101 7.17 -3.25 -22.93
CA LEU A 101 6.26 -3.98 -22.04
C LEU A 101 5.06 -4.55 -22.81
N LYS A 102 4.55 -3.85 -23.83
CA LYS A 102 3.39 -4.33 -24.61
C LYS A 102 3.70 -5.60 -25.38
N GLU A 103 4.87 -5.66 -26.00
CA GLU A 103 5.31 -6.85 -26.74
C GLU A 103 5.66 -7.99 -25.78
N VAL A 104 6.36 -7.69 -24.69
CA VAL A 104 6.80 -8.70 -23.72
C VAL A 104 5.62 -9.39 -23.02
N PHE A 105 4.58 -8.63 -22.67
CA PHE A 105 3.39 -9.18 -22.02
C PHE A 105 2.29 -9.61 -22.99
N LYS A 106 2.51 -9.59 -24.31
CA LYS A 106 1.51 -9.90 -25.33
C LYS A 106 0.87 -11.29 -25.18
N ASN A 107 1.67 -12.27 -24.77
CA ASN A 107 1.25 -13.66 -24.57
C ASN A 107 0.76 -13.94 -23.14
N PHE A 108 0.59 -12.90 -22.31
CA PHE A 108 0.11 -13.02 -20.95
C PHE A 108 -1.25 -12.37 -20.79
N ALA A 109 -2.14 -13.04 -20.05
CA ALA A 109 -3.41 -12.48 -19.66
C ALA A 109 -3.22 -11.47 -18.54
N LYS A 110 -4.04 -10.41 -18.52
CA LYS A 110 -4.15 -9.54 -17.34
C LYS A 110 -4.93 -10.27 -16.23
N PRO A 111 -4.76 -9.89 -14.96
CA PRO A 111 -5.58 -10.46 -13.89
C PRO A 111 -7.07 -10.21 -14.11
N LYS A 112 -7.90 -11.18 -13.72
CA LYS A 112 -9.34 -11.25 -14.03
C LYS A 112 -10.12 -10.00 -13.61
N ASN A 113 -9.79 -9.41 -12.47
CA ASN A 113 -10.46 -8.21 -11.95
C ASN A 113 -9.82 -6.89 -12.43
N TRP A 114 -8.80 -6.92 -13.28
CA TRP A 114 -8.15 -5.71 -13.76
C TRP A 114 -8.88 -5.11 -14.96
N THR A 115 -9.10 -3.80 -14.91
CA THR A 115 -9.62 -3.05 -16.06
C THR A 115 -8.49 -2.65 -17.02
N LYS A 116 -7.36 -2.21 -16.48
CA LYS A 116 -6.16 -1.77 -17.23
C LYS A 116 -5.15 -2.91 -17.36
N HIS A 117 -4.31 -2.84 -18.39
CA HIS A 117 -3.18 -3.75 -18.54
C HIS A 117 -2.01 -3.31 -17.65
N ILE A 118 -1.07 -4.22 -17.38
CA ILE A 118 0.06 -3.95 -16.50
C ILE A 118 0.99 -2.82 -17.01
N TRP A 119 1.08 -2.67 -18.33
CA TRP A 119 1.85 -1.61 -18.98
C TRP A 119 1.11 -0.25 -19.06
N ASP A 120 -0.12 -0.16 -18.55
CA ASP A 120 -0.98 1.04 -18.64
C ASP A 120 -1.56 1.43 -17.25
N LEU A 121 -0.80 1.17 -16.18
CA LEU A 121 -1.20 1.48 -14.80
C LEU A 121 -1.02 2.97 -14.46
N ASP A 122 -0.02 3.61 -15.07
CA ASP A 122 0.27 5.03 -14.99
C ASP A 122 0.39 5.66 -16.39
N PRO A 123 -0.63 6.39 -16.85
CA PRO A 123 -0.60 7.04 -18.16
C PRO A 123 0.28 8.30 -18.18
N THR A 124 0.75 8.77 -17.03
CA THR A 124 1.52 10.03 -16.92
C THR A 124 3.03 9.81 -16.88
N ASN A 125 3.46 8.58 -16.58
CA ASN A 125 4.89 8.25 -16.46
C ASN A 125 5.12 6.79 -16.88
N GLU A 126 5.81 6.62 -18.01
CA GLU A 126 6.15 5.30 -18.56
C GLU A 126 7.06 4.48 -17.63
N GLU A 127 7.95 5.12 -16.87
CA GLU A 127 8.83 4.47 -15.89
C GLU A 127 8.05 3.94 -14.66
N ASN A 128 6.80 4.36 -14.48
CA ASN A 128 5.92 3.91 -13.40
C ASN A 128 4.89 2.88 -13.89
N ASN A 129 5.23 2.10 -14.91
CA ASN A 129 4.42 0.99 -15.44
C ASN A 129 5.07 -0.39 -15.22
N GLY A 130 4.32 -1.45 -15.53
CA GLY A 130 4.77 -2.83 -15.34
C GLY A 130 4.76 -3.27 -13.88
N PHE A 131 5.62 -4.22 -13.53
CA PHE A 131 5.83 -4.67 -12.15
C PHE A 131 6.44 -3.57 -11.26
N GLN A 132 7.08 -2.56 -11.85
CA GLN A 132 7.68 -1.44 -11.12
C GLN A 132 6.71 -0.28 -10.83
N ASN A 133 5.43 -0.42 -11.21
CA ASN A 133 4.40 0.53 -10.82
C ASN A 133 4.27 0.62 -9.29
N GLU A 134 4.41 1.82 -8.73
CA GLU A 134 4.46 1.98 -7.28
C GLU A 134 3.13 1.70 -6.57
N ASP A 135 1.98 1.90 -7.23
CA ASP A 135 0.67 1.53 -6.68
C ASP A 135 0.56 0.00 -6.50
N LEU A 136 1.02 -0.75 -7.50
CA LEU A 136 1.13 -2.21 -7.44
C LEU A 136 2.07 -2.65 -6.33
N ILE A 137 3.28 -2.09 -6.25
CA ILE A 137 4.27 -2.45 -5.20
C ILE A 137 3.70 -2.22 -3.80
N VAL A 138 3.08 -1.05 -3.56
CA VAL A 138 2.46 -0.74 -2.27
C VAL A 138 1.32 -1.72 -1.95
N TRP A 139 0.55 -2.14 -2.94
CA TRP A 139 -0.50 -3.14 -2.77
C TRP A 139 0.05 -4.52 -2.43
N MET A 140 1.06 -4.98 -3.18
CA MET A 140 1.68 -6.31 -3.05
C MET A 140 2.32 -6.55 -1.68
N ARG A 141 2.66 -5.49 -0.94
CA ARG A 141 3.04 -5.61 0.47
C ARG A 141 1.82 -5.92 1.35
N THR A 142 1.62 -7.19 1.66
CA THR A 142 0.51 -7.66 2.49
C THR A 142 0.47 -6.99 3.86
N ALA A 143 -0.70 -6.46 4.24
CA ALA A 143 -0.94 -5.91 5.56
C ALA A 143 -1.08 -7.02 6.62
N ALA A 144 -0.58 -6.77 7.83
CA ALA A 144 -0.62 -7.73 8.94
C ALA A 144 -2.00 -7.87 9.60
N LEU A 145 -2.87 -6.87 9.45
CA LEU A 145 -4.17 -6.76 10.11
C LEU A 145 -5.30 -6.57 9.08
N PRO A 146 -6.54 -6.99 9.38
CA PRO A 146 -7.68 -6.86 8.46
C PRO A 146 -8.18 -5.41 8.29
N THR A 147 -7.76 -4.52 9.18
CA THR A 147 -7.93 -3.08 9.03
C THR A 147 -6.56 -2.46 8.83
N PHE A 148 -6.36 -1.86 7.67
CA PHE A 148 -5.08 -1.29 7.29
C PHE A 148 -5.26 -0.03 6.46
N ARG A 149 -4.16 0.69 6.27
CA ARG A 149 -4.04 1.78 5.32
C ARG A 149 -2.81 1.57 4.45
N LYS A 150 -2.87 1.99 3.20
CA LYS A 150 -1.77 1.96 2.24
C LYS A 150 -1.58 3.36 1.67
N LEU A 151 -0.32 3.73 1.44
CA LEU A 151 0.00 5.04 0.90
C LEU A 151 -0.50 5.10 -0.54
N TYR A 152 -1.31 6.11 -0.85
CA TYR A 152 -1.86 6.30 -2.18
C TYR A 152 -1.04 7.35 -2.91
N ARG A 153 -1.02 8.58 -2.39
CA ARG A 153 -0.33 9.70 -3.02
C ARG A 153 0.40 10.54 -1.98
N ARG A 154 1.43 11.25 -2.42
CA ARG A 154 2.07 12.33 -1.67
C ARG A 154 1.64 13.66 -2.26
N ILE A 155 1.51 14.68 -1.44
CA ILE A 155 1.24 16.02 -1.95
C ILE A 155 2.57 16.55 -2.48
N ASP A 156 2.56 17.14 -3.67
CA ASP A 156 3.73 17.82 -4.22
C ASP A 156 3.92 19.16 -3.50
N HIS A 157 4.93 19.22 -2.64
CA HIS A 157 5.27 20.44 -1.90
C HIS A 157 6.16 21.40 -2.70
N SER A 158 6.58 21.03 -3.92
CA SER A 158 7.32 21.96 -4.80
C SER A 158 6.42 23.04 -5.39
N GLN A 159 5.12 22.73 -5.55
CA GLN A 159 4.12 23.62 -6.14
C GLN A 159 3.77 24.80 -5.23
N ASP A 160 3.56 25.97 -5.84
CA ASP A 160 3.14 27.16 -5.12
C ASP A 160 1.77 26.96 -4.45
N GLY A 161 1.65 27.47 -3.22
CA GLY A 161 0.47 27.24 -2.37
C GLY A 161 0.51 25.94 -1.54
N PHE A 162 1.43 25.01 -1.82
CA PHE A 162 1.52 23.71 -1.12
C PHE A 162 2.83 23.49 -0.36
N LYS A 163 3.77 24.45 -0.39
CA LYS A 163 5.10 24.37 0.28
C LYS A 163 5.01 24.05 1.77
N SER A 164 4.06 24.65 2.51
CA SER A 164 3.82 24.39 3.94
C SER A 164 2.75 23.32 4.20
N GLY A 165 2.25 22.68 3.15
CA GLY A 165 1.20 21.67 3.21
C GLY A 165 -0.15 22.15 2.70
N LEU A 166 -1.22 21.45 3.10
CA LEU A 166 -2.58 21.83 2.75
C LEU A 166 -2.99 23.04 3.59
N VAL A 167 -3.30 24.15 2.92
CA VAL A 167 -3.86 25.35 3.55
C VAL A 167 -5.22 25.06 4.17
N GLN A 168 -5.57 25.80 5.22
CA GLN A 168 -6.92 25.73 5.78
C GLN A 168 -7.96 26.16 4.73
N GLY A 169 -9.00 25.34 4.58
CA GLY A 169 -10.11 25.61 3.68
C GLY A 169 -10.91 24.36 3.36
N ASN A 170 -11.90 24.52 2.48
CA ASN A 170 -12.74 23.42 2.02
C ASN A 170 -12.04 22.64 0.92
N TYR A 171 -12.11 21.32 1.02
CA TYR A 171 -11.61 20.39 0.02
C TYR A 171 -12.72 19.45 -0.42
N THR A 172 -12.74 19.14 -1.71
CA THR A 172 -13.69 18.20 -2.31
C THR A 172 -12.92 16.96 -2.75
N LEU A 173 -13.33 15.79 -2.26
CA LEU A 173 -12.81 14.51 -2.70
C LEU A 173 -13.72 13.97 -3.81
N LYS A 174 -13.18 13.82 -5.01
CA LYS A 174 -13.82 13.07 -6.10
C LYS A 174 -13.32 11.63 -6.06
N VAL A 175 -14.26 10.68 -6.08
CA VAL A 175 -13.97 9.24 -6.05
C VAL A 175 -14.57 8.60 -7.29
N VAL A 176 -13.73 7.97 -8.10
CA VAL A 176 -14.19 7.02 -9.13
C VAL A 176 -14.23 5.65 -8.46
N TYR A 177 -15.44 5.18 -8.16
CA TYR A 177 -15.68 4.00 -7.33
C TYR A 177 -15.69 2.74 -8.19
N SER A 178 -14.62 1.94 -8.12
CA SER A 178 -14.44 0.72 -8.93
C SER A 178 -14.12 -0.51 -8.06
N PHE A 179 -13.69 -0.32 -6.82
CA PHE A 179 -13.37 -1.39 -5.89
C PHE A 179 -14.55 -1.67 -4.93
N SER A 180 -15.36 -2.69 -5.21
CA SER A 180 -16.49 -3.04 -4.34
C SER A 180 -16.05 -3.74 -3.05
N VAL A 181 -16.64 -3.34 -1.93
CA VAL A 181 -16.39 -3.93 -0.60
C VAL A 181 -17.66 -4.45 0.09
N SER A 182 -18.82 -4.32 -0.57
CA SER A 182 -20.12 -4.66 0.02
C SER A 182 -20.29 -6.16 0.23
N SER A 183 -19.77 -6.99 -0.68
CA SER A 183 -19.90 -8.45 -0.64
C SER A 183 -19.29 -9.09 0.61
N PHE A 184 -18.31 -8.43 1.23
CA PHE A 184 -17.66 -8.88 2.47
C PHE A 184 -17.85 -7.88 3.62
N TYR A 185 -18.88 -7.02 3.56
CA TYR A 185 -19.19 -6.06 4.62
C TYR A 185 -17.99 -5.17 5.02
N GLY A 186 -17.09 -4.89 4.07
CA GLY A 186 -15.95 -4.01 4.28
C GLY A 186 -16.33 -2.54 4.21
N LYS A 187 -15.43 -1.68 4.69
CA LYS A 187 -15.53 -0.21 4.54
C LYS A 187 -14.25 0.34 3.94
N LYS A 188 -14.41 1.35 3.08
CA LYS A 188 -13.33 2.15 2.51
C LYS A 188 -13.25 3.51 3.20
N LYS A 189 -12.04 4.02 3.38
CA LYS A 189 -11.80 5.36 3.89
C LYS A 189 -10.61 6.00 3.18
N MET A 190 -10.65 7.32 3.02
CA MET A 190 -9.51 8.12 2.61
C MET A 190 -8.97 8.86 3.83
N ILE A 191 -7.65 8.88 4.00
CA ILE A 191 -6.98 9.46 5.16
C ILE A 191 -5.92 10.45 4.68
N LEU A 192 -6.04 11.70 5.11
CA LEU A 192 -4.97 12.69 5.04
C LEU A 192 -4.26 12.73 6.39
N SER A 193 -2.93 12.67 6.35
CA SER A 193 -2.08 12.69 7.54
C SER A 193 -0.73 13.27 7.16
N THR A 194 -0.17 14.07 8.04
CA THR A 194 1.27 14.38 8.07
C THR A 194 2.01 13.27 8.81
N THR A 195 3.31 13.19 8.60
CA THR A 195 4.21 12.27 9.30
C THR A 195 5.21 13.06 10.12
N SER A 196 5.49 12.61 11.34
CA SER A 196 6.64 13.04 12.13
C SER A 196 7.78 12.03 12.01
N LEU A 197 8.88 12.27 12.74
CA LEU A 197 10.03 11.34 12.79
C LEU A 197 9.62 9.91 13.20
N LEU A 198 8.62 9.78 14.08
CA LEU A 198 8.11 8.49 14.57
C LEU A 198 6.94 7.94 13.72
N GLY A 199 6.70 8.54 12.55
CA GLY A 199 5.65 8.13 11.63
C GLY A 199 4.34 8.92 11.79
N GLY A 200 3.21 8.24 11.60
CA GLY A 200 1.89 8.86 11.71
C GLY A 200 1.39 8.98 13.16
N LYS A 201 0.23 9.60 13.35
CA LYS A 201 -0.42 9.73 14.66
C LYS A 201 -0.66 8.37 15.32
N ASN A 202 0.10 8.06 16.38
CA ASN A 202 -0.11 6.91 17.24
C ASN A 202 0.34 7.23 18.68
N PRO A 203 -0.60 7.50 19.62
CA PRO A 203 -0.25 7.84 21.00
C PRO A 203 0.17 6.63 21.85
N PHE A 204 -0.02 5.40 21.37
CA PHE A 204 0.21 4.18 22.14
C PHE A 204 1.62 4.12 22.74
N LEU A 205 2.65 4.40 21.92
CA LEU A 205 4.04 4.32 22.37
C LEU A 205 4.30 5.32 23.51
N GLY A 206 3.85 6.57 23.37
CA GLY A 206 4.00 7.59 24.40
C GLY A 206 3.28 7.23 25.69
N ILE A 207 2.03 6.73 25.59
CA ILE A 207 1.26 6.27 26.76
C ILE A 207 1.98 5.08 27.44
N ALA A 208 2.48 4.12 26.67
CA ALA A 208 3.19 2.96 27.20
C ALA A 208 4.45 3.37 27.98
N TYR A 209 5.26 4.29 27.44
CA TYR A 209 6.44 4.80 28.15
C TYR A 209 6.08 5.54 29.44
N ILE A 210 5.03 6.36 29.44
CA ILE A 210 4.57 7.05 30.65
C ILE A 210 4.13 6.04 31.71
N VAL A 211 3.32 5.05 31.33
CA VAL A 211 2.81 4.03 32.27
C VAL A 211 3.96 3.21 32.86
N VAL A 212 4.86 2.67 32.03
CA VAL A 212 5.99 1.87 32.50
C VAL A 212 6.94 2.73 33.34
N GLY A 213 7.23 3.96 32.92
CA GLY A 213 8.07 4.89 33.66
C GLY A 213 7.49 5.24 35.05
N SER A 214 6.19 5.50 35.14
CA SER A 214 5.51 5.75 36.42
C SER A 214 5.55 4.53 37.34
N LEU A 215 5.33 3.32 36.82
CA LEU A 215 5.44 2.08 37.59
C LEU A 215 6.87 1.87 38.13
N CYS A 216 7.90 2.07 37.30
CA CYS A 216 9.29 1.98 37.72
C CYS A 216 9.65 3.02 38.80
N LEU A 217 9.14 4.26 38.68
CA LEU A 217 9.37 5.31 39.66
C LEU A 217 8.70 5.01 41.01
N LEU A 218 7.47 4.51 41.00
CA LEU A 218 6.77 4.09 42.22
C LEU A 218 7.49 2.92 42.90
N LEU A 219 7.92 1.92 42.14
CA LEU A 219 8.72 0.81 42.65
C LEU A 219 10.07 1.29 43.20
N GLY A 220 10.74 2.22 42.51
CA GLY A 220 11.99 2.82 42.96
C GLY A 220 11.85 3.58 44.27
N ILE A 221 10.80 4.39 44.41
CA ILE A 221 10.48 5.09 45.67
C ILE A 221 10.16 4.07 46.78
N GLY A 222 9.37 3.03 46.48
CA GLY A 222 9.04 1.98 47.44
C GLY A 222 10.29 1.26 47.96
N LEU A 223 11.18 0.85 47.04
CA LEU A 223 12.46 0.23 47.39
C LEU A 223 13.39 1.17 48.15
N LEU A 224 13.41 2.47 47.80
CA LEU A 224 14.19 3.47 48.53
C LEU A 224 13.69 3.64 49.97
N ILE A 225 12.37 3.69 50.19
CA ILE A 225 11.78 3.76 51.54
C ILE A 225 12.13 2.51 52.34
N ILE A 226 12.03 1.32 51.73
CA ILE A 226 12.43 0.05 52.36
C ILE A 226 13.91 0.07 52.70
N HIS A 227 14.77 0.53 51.80
CA HIS A 227 16.21 0.62 52.05
C HIS A 227 16.50 1.56 53.23
N ILE A 228 15.93 2.76 53.26
CA ILE A 228 16.16 3.70 54.37
C ILE A 228 15.65 3.15 55.71
N LYS A 229 14.49 2.46 55.74
CA LYS A 229 13.91 1.94 56.98
C LYS A 229 14.48 0.60 57.46
N CYS A 230 14.85 -0.28 56.54
CA CYS A 230 15.19 -1.68 56.83
C CYS A 230 16.64 -2.02 56.50
N SER A 231 17.43 -1.11 55.90
CA SER A 231 18.87 -1.31 55.80
C SER A 231 19.47 -1.24 57.20
N LYS A 232 19.73 -2.42 57.78
CA LYS A 232 20.56 -2.55 58.97
C LYS A 232 21.93 -1.97 58.66
N ARG A 233 22.41 -1.13 59.58
CA ARG A 233 23.83 -0.82 59.70
C ARG A 233 24.57 -2.05 60.22
#